data_AF-A0A8J9X303-F1
#
_entry.id   AF-A0A8J9X303-F1
#
_cell.length_a   1.000
_cell.length_b   1.000
_cell.length_c   1.000
_cell.angle_alpha   90.00
_cell.angle_beta   90.00
_cell.angle_gamma   90.00
#
_symmetry.space_group_name_H-M   'P 1'
#
loop_
_entity.id
_entity.type
_entity.pdbx_description
1 polymer ?
#
loop_
_entity_poly.entity_id
_entity_poly.type
_entity_poly.pdbx_seq_one_letter_code
_entity_poly.pdbx_strand_id
1 'polypeptide(L)' 'HDHEISTTYTLGELWEFGNGIDDNPILIAVLGRVYDVSAGERFYGETGPYHVFAGRDVTYALG' A
#
# COMPACT_ATOMS: atom_id res chain seq x y z
N HIS A 1 2.33 9.17 -9.16
CA HIS A 1 2.88 8.38 -10.27
C HIS A 1 3.19 7.04 -9.65
N ASP A 2 2.18 6.18 -9.65
CA ASP A 2 2.15 4.92 -8.93
C ASP A 2 2.54 3.83 -9.92
N HIS A 3 3.48 2.97 -9.55
CA HIS A 3 3.92 1.86 -10.39
C HIS A 3 3.19 0.59 -9.97
N GLU A 4 2.59 -0.11 -10.93
CA GLU A 4 2.05 -1.46 -10.70
C GLU A 4 3.21 -2.43 -10.45
N ILE A 5 3.13 -3.20 -9.38
CA ILE A 5 4.11 -4.22 -9.00
C ILE A 5 3.67 -5.58 -9.56
N SER A 6 4.53 -6.29 -10.30
CA SER A 6 4.19 -7.60 -10.89
C SER A 6 4.26 -8.77 -9.89
N THR A 7 4.69 -8.52 -8.66
CA THR A 7 4.82 -9.52 -7.60
C THR A 7 3.47 -9.78 -6.95
N THR A 8 3.12 -11.05 -6.78
CA THR A 8 1.94 -11.47 -6.00
C THR A 8 2.28 -11.43 -4.52
N TYR A 9 1.44 -10.76 -3.73
CA TYR A 9 1.53 -10.74 -2.27
C TYR A 9 0.31 -11.43 -1.67
N THR A 10 0.52 -12.24 -0.63
CA THR A 10 -0.56 -12.55 0.31
C THR A 10 -0.93 -11.30 1.12
N LEU A 11 -2.09 -11.31 1.79
CA LEU A 11 -2.48 -10.19 2.66
C LEU A 11 -1.48 -9.95 3.80
N GLY A 12 -0.84 -11.02 4.30
CA GLY A 12 0.21 -10.91 5.33
C GLY A 12 1.46 -10.25 4.80
N GLU A 13 1.95 -10.70 3.63
CA GLU A 13 3.15 -10.14 3.00
C GLU A 13 2.92 -8.69 2.55
N LEU A 14 1.72 -8.35 2.06
CA LEU A 14 1.40 -6.97 1.70
C LEU A 14 1.45 -6.04 2.93
N TRP A 15 1.02 -6.53 4.09
CA TRP A 15 1.14 -5.78 5.34
C TRP A 15 2.59 -5.70 5.81
N GLU A 16 3.33 -6.81 5.77
CA GLU A 16 4.71 -6.89 6.25
C GLU A 16 5.66 -6.02 5.43
N PHE A 17 5.53 -6.01 4.11
CA PHE A 17 6.45 -5.34 3.19
C PHE A 17 5.91 -4.03 2.61
N GLY A 18 4.65 -3.67 2.90
CA GLY A 18 3.96 -2.55 2.26
C GLY A 18 3.44 -1.48 3.22
N ASN A 19 3.71 -1.59 4.51
CA ASN A 19 3.18 -0.70 5.54
C ASN A 19 3.93 0.64 5.67
N GLY A 20 5.02 0.86 4.94
CA GLY A 20 5.83 2.08 5.07
C GLY A 20 6.68 2.17 6.34
N ILE A 21 6.82 1.08 7.11
CA ILE A 21 7.61 1.01 8.36
C ILE A 21 8.95 0.34 8.06
N ASP A 22 10.00 0.67 8.81
CA ASP A 22 11.34 0.06 8.69
C ASP A 22 11.91 0.16 7.25
N ASP A 23 11.76 1.34 6.63
CA ASP A 23 12.15 1.64 5.24
C ASP A 23 11.43 0.82 4.15
N ASN A 24 10.35 0.10 4.51
CA ASN A 24 9.51 -0.57 3.53
C ASN A 24 8.80 0.44 2.62
N PRO A 25 8.50 0.06 1.37
CA PRO A 25 7.62 0.85 0.52
C PRO A 25 6.21 0.91 1.11
N ILE A 26 5.44 1.89 0.65
CA ILE A 26 4.01 1.98 0.94
C ILE A 26 3.26 1.35 -0.23
N LEU A 27 2.69 0.17 0.01
CA LEU A 27 1.96 -0.59 -1.00
C LEU A 27 0.47 -0.63 -0.67
N ILE A 28 -0.36 -0.55 -1.70
CA ILE A 28 -1.80 -0.80 -1.60
C ILE A 28 -2.23 -1.82 -2.66
N ALA A 29 -3.19 -2.68 -2.32
CA ALA A 29 -3.84 -3.53 -3.30
C ALA A 29 -5.22 -2.99 -3.67
N VAL A 30 -5.52 -2.94 -4.97
CA VAL A 30 -6.83 -2.57 -5.52
C VAL A 30 -7.21 -3.62 -6.55
N LEU A 31 -8.33 -4.30 -6.32
CA LEU A 31 -8.87 -5.35 -7.19
C LEU A 31 -7.81 -6.43 -7.52
N GLY A 32 -7.01 -6.80 -6.51
CA GLY A 32 -5.94 -7.80 -6.66
C GLY A 32 -4.66 -7.31 -7.34
N ARG A 33 -4.56 -6.01 -7.69
CA ARG A 33 -3.33 -5.40 -8.22
C ARG A 33 -2.64 -4.58 -7.15
N VAL A 34 -1.32 -4.71 -7.04
CA VAL A 34 -0.52 -3.99 -6.04
C VAL A 34 0.13 -2.77 -6.67
N TYR A 35 0.03 -1.63 -6.00
CA TYR A 35 0.59 -0.35 -6.41
C TYR A 35 1.55 0.15 -5.35
N ASP A 36 2.73 0.60 -5.78
CA ASP A 36 3.63 1.38 -4.96
C ASP A 36 3.20 2.84 -4.95
N VAL A 37 2.74 3.30 -3.79
CA VAL A 37 2.28 4.67 -3.52
C VAL A 37 3.24 5.43 -2.61
N SER A 38 4.49 4.97 -2.48
CA SER A 38 5.52 5.61 -1.64
C SER A 38 5.79 7.06 -2.04
N ALA A 39 5.66 7.39 -3.33
CA ALA A 39 5.74 8.78 -3.81
C ALA A 39 4.68 9.72 -3.20
N GLY A 40 3.61 9.14 -2.65
CA GLY A 40 2.53 9.81 -1.92
C GLY A 40 2.64 9.71 -0.41
N GLU A 41 3.83 9.51 0.17
CA GLU A 41 4.05 9.34 1.62
C GLU A 41 3.31 10.35 2.50
N ARG A 42 3.22 11.63 2.08
CA ARG A 42 2.45 12.65 2.80
C ARG A 42 0.96 12.30 3.02
N PHE A 43 0.42 11.37 2.24
CA PHE A 43 -0.95 10.90 2.31
C PHE A 43 -1.05 9.50 2.92
N TYR A 44 -0.21 8.57 2.46
CA TYR A 44 -0.30 7.15 2.78
C TYR A 44 0.70 6.69 3.84
N GLY A 45 1.71 7.50 4.16
CA GLY A 45 2.68 7.23 5.22
C GLY A 45 2.06 7.42 6.61
N GLU A 46 2.79 7.05 7.65
CA GLU A 46 2.31 6.92 9.04
C GLU A 46 1.54 8.15 9.57
N THR A 47 1.92 9.36 9.13
CA THR A 47 1.31 10.62 9.57
C THR A 47 0.20 11.14 8.65
N GLY A 48 -0.02 10.47 7.51
CA GLY A 48 -0.94 10.90 6.48
C GLY A 48 -2.41 10.58 6.78
N PRO A 49 -3.36 11.31 6.18
CA PRO A 49 -4.79 11.07 6.33
C PRO A 49 -5.24 9.68 5.84
N TYR A 50 -4.45 9.02 4.98
CA TYR A 50 -4.73 7.71 4.41
C TYR A 50 -3.75 6.63 4.89
N HIS A 51 -3.04 6.84 6.01
CA HIS A 51 -2.10 5.85 6.58
C HIS A 51 -2.74 4.48 6.82
N VAL A 52 -4.04 4.42 7.11
CA VAL A 52 -4.80 3.18 7.33
C VAL A 52 -4.82 2.24 6.12
N PHE A 53 -4.48 2.74 4.94
CA PHE A 53 -4.44 1.99 3.69
C PHE A 53 -3.08 1.34 3.41
N ALA A 54 -2.00 1.78 4.07
CA ALA A 54 -0.67 1.20 3.88
C ALA A 54 -0.66 -0.30 4.20
N GLY A 55 -0.16 -1.10 3.26
CA GLY A 55 -0.06 -2.55 3.38
C GLY A 55 -1.40 -3.29 3.37
N ARG A 56 -2.45 -2.70 2.77
CA ARG A 56 -3.81 -3.25 2.76
C ARG A 56 -4.37 -3.42 1.36
N ASP A 57 -5.26 -4.39 1.22
CA ASP A 57 -6.22 -4.41 0.11
C ASP A 57 -7.34 -3.40 0.41
N VAL A 58 -7.41 -2.33 -0.38
CA VAL A 58 -8.36 -1.23 -0.21
C VAL A 58 -9.54 -1.30 -1.17
N THR A 59 -9.74 -2.45 -1.82
CA THR A 59 -10.87 -2.67 -2.73
C THR A 59 -12.22 -2.33 -2.08
N TYR A 60 -12.38 -2.60 -0.78
CA TYR A 60 -13.60 -2.29 -0.03
C TYR A 60 -13.81 -0.80 0.23
N ALA A 61 -12.76 0.02 0.20
CA ALA A 61 -12.83 1.45 0.47
C ALA A 61 -13.26 2.27 -0.77
N LEU A 62 -13.38 1.61 -1.93
CA LEU A 62 -13.81 2.21 -3.20
C LEU A 62 -15.30 2.00 -3.49
N GLY A 63 -16.03 1.33 -2.59
CA GLY A 63 -17.46 1.00 -2.70
C GLY A 63 -18.38 1.92 -1.92
#